data_AF-A0A4Y2PTK0-F1
#
_entry.id   AF-A0A4Y2PTK0-F1
#
_cell.length_a   1.000
_cell.length_b   1.000
_cell.length_c   1.000
_cell.angle_alpha   90.00
_cell.angle_beta   90.00
_cell.angle_gamma   90.00
#
_symmetry.space_group_name_H-M   'P 1'
#
loop_
_entity.id
_entity.type
_entity.pdbx_description
1 polymer ?
#
loop_
_entity_poly.entity_id
_entity_poly.type
_entity_poly.pdbx_seq_one_letter_code
_entity_poly.pdbx_strand_id
1 'polypeptide(L)'
;MAIRNFLKDWGLESKAKILCSATNCSNTGRINSAVIFLKQYVDREMEYFPSRHQVYEKVLRSVFKHGLPQVTISPDVVFFSENIRENRNNLE
;
A
#
# COMPACT_ATOMS: atom_id res chain seq x y z
N MET A 1 -22.31 3.92 -4.05
CA MET A 1 -23.06 3.04 -3.13
C MET A 1 -22.31 1.77 -2.72
N ALA A 2 -21.57 1.08 -3.61
CA ALA A 2 -20.95 -0.22 -3.28
C ALA A 2 -19.79 -0.18 -2.24
N ILE A 3 -18.81 0.72 -2.41
CA ILE A 3 -17.59 0.73 -1.57
C ILE A 3 -17.89 1.03 -0.09
N ARG A 4 -18.84 1.92 0.18
CA ARG A 4 -19.31 2.23 1.54
C ARG A 4 -19.82 0.98 2.25
N ASN A 5 -20.68 0.21 1.58
CA ASN A 5 -21.24 -1.00 2.18
C ASN A 5 -20.13 -2.02 2.45
N PHE A 6 -19.17 -2.20 1.53
CA PHE A 6 -18.01 -3.06 1.79
C PHE A 6 -17.19 -2.64 3.01
N LEU A 7 -16.96 -1.33 3.20
CA LEU A 7 -16.24 -0.85 4.39
C LEU A 7 -17.00 -1.21 5.68
N LYS A 8 -18.32 -1.11 5.67
CA LYS A 8 -19.17 -1.45 6.82
C LYS A 8 -19.23 -2.96 7.04
N ASP A 9 -19.51 -3.73 6.00
CA ASP A 9 -19.67 -5.18 6.04
C ASP A 9 -18.38 -5.88 6.48
N TRP A 10 -17.22 -5.33 6.12
CA TRP A 10 -15.91 -5.85 6.54
C TRP A 10 -15.42 -5.24 7.87
N GLY A 11 -16.17 -4.34 8.50
CA GLY A 11 -15.77 -3.68 9.74
C GLY A 11 -14.49 -2.84 9.60
N LEU A 12 -14.28 -2.26 8.42
CA LEU A 12 -13.10 -1.49 8.06
C LEU A 12 -13.27 0.03 8.16
N GLU A 13 -14.48 0.54 8.43
CA GLU A 13 -14.75 1.99 8.55
C GLU A 13 -13.76 2.69 9.50
N SER A 14 -13.39 2.05 10.62
CA SER A 14 -12.42 2.58 11.59
C SER A 14 -10.97 2.14 11.35
N LYS A 15 -10.70 1.22 10.41
CA LYS A 15 -9.37 0.63 10.19
C LYS A 15 -8.70 1.04 8.88
N ALA A 16 -9.48 1.26 7.81
CA ALA A 16 -8.97 1.54 6.48
C ALA A 16 -8.29 2.91 6.39
N LYS A 17 -6.96 2.99 6.42
CA LYS A 17 -6.23 4.26 6.35
C LYS A 17 -5.87 4.68 4.91
N ILE A 18 -5.89 3.71 4.00
CA ILE A 18 -5.40 3.87 2.65
C ILE A 18 -6.48 3.40 1.66
N LEU A 19 -6.73 4.22 0.66
CA LEU A 19 -7.50 3.86 -0.52
C LEU A 19 -6.55 3.69 -1.69
N CYS A 20 -6.76 2.63 -2.48
CA CYS A 20 -5.99 2.39 -3.67
C CYS A 20 -6.93 1.99 -4.80
N SER A 21 -6.65 2.47 -6.01
CA SER A 21 -7.36 2.04 -7.22
C SER A 21 -6.38 1.61 -8.31
N ALA A 22 -6.90 1.09 -9.41
CA ALA A 22 -6.16 0.93 -10.66
C ALA A 22 -6.65 1.99 -11.64
N THR A 23 -6.08 3.19 -11.57
CA THR A 23 -6.46 4.26 -12.50
C THR A 23 -5.90 3.99 -13.89
N ASN A 24 -6.72 4.17 -14.92
CA ASN A 24 -6.28 4.45 -16.28
C ASN A 24 -6.80 5.84 -16.68
N CYS A 25 -6.23 6.45 -17.73
CA CYS A 25 -6.55 7.85 -18.08
C CYS A 25 -8.06 8.10 -18.24
N SER A 26 -8.82 7.10 -18.72
CA SER A 26 -10.27 7.21 -18.94
C SER A 26 -11.13 7.23 -17.68
N ASN A 27 -10.64 6.73 -16.54
CA ASN A 27 -11.46 6.59 -15.33
C ASN A 27 -11.01 7.50 -14.16
N THR A 28 -9.91 8.24 -14.31
CA THR A 28 -9.31 9.09 -13.28
C THR A 28 -10.32 10.05 -12.64
N GLY A 29 -11.09 10.79 -13.44
CA GLY A 29 -12.06 11.76 -12.92
C GLY A 29 -13.12 11.11 -12.03
N ARG A 30 -13.74 10.02 -12.50
CA ARG A 30 -14.78 9.30 -11.75
C ARG A 30 -14.25 8.69 -10.46
N ILE A 31 -13.05 8.11 -10.49
CA ILE A 31 -12.43 7.53 -9.30
C ILE A 31 -12.08 8.62 -8.29
N ASN A 32 -11.52 9.75 -8.74
CA ASN A 32 -11.20 10.87 -7.86
C ASN A 32 -12.44 11.41 -7.16
N SER A 33 -13.56 11.57 -7.89
CA SER A 33 -14.83 11.94 -7.27
C SER A 33 -15.29 10.92 -6.22
N ALA A 34 -15.24 9.63 -6.52
CA ALA A 34 -15.64 8.58 -5.58
C ALA A 34 -14.76 8.56 -4.31
N VAL A 35 -13.46 8.80 -4.45
CA VAL A 35 -12.51 8.92 -3.33
C VAL A 35 -12.84 10.11 -2.45
N ILE A 36 -13.15 11.27 -3.03
CA ILE A 36 -13.54 12.47 -2.27
C ILE A 36 -14.80 12.18 -1.44
N PHE A 37 -15.83 11.59 -2.06
CA PHE A 37 -17.05 11.21 -1.35
C PHE A 37 -16.80 10.21 -0.22
N LEU A 38 -15.91 9.23 -0.42
CA LEU A 38 -15.56 8.27 0.63
C LEU A 38 -14.82 8.93 1.79
N LYS A 39 -13.88 9.85 1.51
CA LYS A 39 -13.16 10.59 2.56
C LYS A 39 -14.13 11.42 3.41
N GLN A 40 -15.07 12.11 2.77
CA GLN A 40 -16.13 12.85 3.48
C GLN A 40 -17.03 11.93 4.30
N TYR A 41 -17.36 10.76 3.79
CA TYR A 41 -18.24 9.81 4.48
C TYR A 41 -17.60 9.23 5.75
N VAL A 42 -16.34 8.80 5.67
CA VAL A 42 -15.64 8.19 6.83
C VAL A 42 -15.23 9.26 7.85
N ASP A 43 -15.38 10.55 7.52
CA ASP A 43 -15.07 11.72 8.35
C ASP A 43 -13.69 11.64 9.01
N ARG A 44 -12.71 11.23 8.20
CA ARG A 44 -11.34 11.05 8.67
C ARG A 44 -10.33 11.19 7.56
N GLU A 45 -9.08 11.36 7.97
CA GLU A 45 -7.97 11.31 7.04
C GLU A 45 -7.77 9.90 6.48
N MET A 46 -7.85 9.80 5.15
CA MET A 46 -7.44 8.62 4.39
C MET A 46 -6.55 9.07 3.24
N GLU A 47 -5.44 8.38 3.05
CA GLU A 47 -4.55 8.63 1.93
C GLU A 47 -5.05 7.88 0.69
N TYR A 48 -4.94 8.49 -0.49
CA TYR A 48 -5.36 7.86 -1.73
C TYR A 48 -4.20 7.69 -2.68
N PHE A 49 -4.02 6.47 -3.17
CA PHE A 49 -3.04 6.13 -4.19
C PHE A 49 -3.75 5.71 -5.48
N PRO A 50 -3.47 6.37 -6.62
CA PRO A 50 -4.00 5.97 -7.93
C PRO A 50 -3.51 4.59 -8.40
N SER A 51 -2.52 3.99 -7.72
CA SER A 51 -2.01 2.67 -8.07
C SER A 51 -1.42 1.91 -6.89
N ARG A 52 -1.57 0.58 -6.95
CA ARG A 52 -0.95 -0.36 -6.01
C ARG A 52 0.57 -0.25 -6.00
N HIS A 53 1.19 0.10 -7.13
CA HIS A 53 2.66 0.28 -7.18
C HIS A 53 3.13 1.38 -6.23
N GLN A 54 2.36 2.46 -6.05
CA GLN A 54 2.74 3.55 -5.15
C GLN A 54 2.65 3.12 -3.69
N VAL A 55 1.65 2.29 -3.35
CA VAL A 55 1.56 1.67 -2.02
C VAL A 55 2.78 0.79 -1.77
N TYR A 56 3.13 -0.08 -2.73
CA TYR A 56 4.31 -0.93 -2.62
C TYR A 56 5.60 -0.12 -2.48
N GLU A 57 5.78 0.95 -3.25
CA GLU A 57 6.95 1.81 -3.18
C GLU A 57 7.09 2.46 -1.79
N LYS A 58 6.00 2.97 -1.20
CA LYS A 58 6.01 3.55 0.15
C LYS A 58 6.36 2.51 1.21
N VAL A 59 5.75 1.32 1.14
CA VAL A 59 6.02 0.22 2.07
C VAL A 59 7.48 -0.22 1.95
N LEU A 60 7.94 -0.48 0.73
CA LEU A 60 9.30 -0.93 0.44
C LEU A 60 10.34 0.09 0.93
N ARG A 61 10.11 1.38 0.63
CA ARG A 61 10.97 2.46 1.14
C ARG A 61 10.99 2.51 2.66
N SER A 62 9.86 2.27 3.32
CA SER A 62 9.80 2.22 4.79
C SER A 62 10.58 1.05 5.36
N VAL A 63 10.47 -0.14 4.76
CA VAL A 63 11.25 -1.32 5.15
C VAL A 63 12.74 -1.05 5.00
N PHE A 64 13.16 -0.48 3.88
CA PHE A 64 14.57 -0.11 3.69
C PHE A 64 15.05 0.95 4.67
N LYS A 65 14.26 2.00 4.94
CA LYS A 65 14.64 3.01 5.94
C LYS A 65 14.78 2.44 7.35
N HIS A 66 13.89 1.52 7.72
CA HIS A 66 13.92 0.88 9.03
C HIS A 66 15.07 -0.12 9.12
N GLY A 67 15.26 -0.91 8.06
CA GLY A 67 16.24 -1.99 7.99
C GLY A 67 17.66 -1.56 7.68
N LEU A 68 17.81 -0.46 6.94
CA LEU A 68 19.07 0.14 6.51
C LEU A 68 19.04 1.64 6.86
N PRO A 69 19.11 1.99 8.16
CA PRO A 69 19.01 3.38 8.60
C PRO A 69 20.22 4.24 8.19
N GLN A 70 21.31 3.62 7.73
CA GLN A 70 22.50 4.30 7.20
C GLN A 70 22.55 4.18 5.68
N VAL A 71 23.11 5.20 5.01
CA VAL A 71 23.38 5.17 3.57
C VAL A 71 24.33 4.02 3.28
N THR A 72 23.81 2.94 2.71
CA THR A 72 24.61 1.84 2.20
C THR A 72 25.17 2.27 0.85
N ILE A 73 26.48 2.51 0.81
CA ILE A 73 27.24 2.56 -0.42
C ILE A 73 27.65 1.10 -0.65
N SER A 74 27.29 0.48 -1.79
CA SER A 74 27.61 -0.91 -2.22
C SER A 74 26.48 -1.96 -2.06
N PRO A 75 26.45 -3.05 -2.87
CA PRO A 75 25.26 -3.84 -3.20
C PRO A 75 24.89 -4.90 -2.15
N ASP A 76 25.54 -4.91 -0.99
CA ASP A 76 25.32 -5.89 0.09
C ASP A 76 24.09 -5.54 0.94
N VAL A 77 22.94 -5.44 0.28
CA VAL A 77 21.66 -5.35 0.95
C VAL A 77 21.29 -6.75 1.47
N VAL A 78 21.82 -7.10 2.65
CA VAL A 78 21.58 -8.38 3.35
C VAL A 78 20.09 -8.61 3.68
N PHE A 79 19.28 -7.57 3.59
CA PHE A 79 17.86 -7.57 3.98
C PHE A 79 16.98 -8.63 3.28
N PHE A 80 17.37 -9.12 2.10
CA PHE A 80 16.66 -10.19 1.38
C PHE A 80 17.44 -11.49 1.27
N SER A 81 18.71 -11.55 1.67
CA SER A 81 19.55 -12.73 1.45
C SER A 81 19.33 -13.83 2.50
N GLU A 82 18.97 -13.47 3.73
CA GLU A 82 18.76 -14.43 4.83
C GLU A 82 17.48 -15.27 4.61
N ASN A 83 16.39 -14.63 4.18
CA ASN A 83 15.12 -15.31 3.82
C ASN A 83 15.21 -16.15 2.53
N ILE A 84 16.11 -15.83 1.61
CA ILE A 84 16.32 -16.63 0.39
C ILE A 84 17.13 -17.89 0.70
N ARG A 85 18.09 -17.82 1.63
CA ARG A 85 18.88 -18.98 2.05
C ARG A 85 18.04 -20.03 2.78
N GLU A 86 17.17 -19.63 3.71
CA GLU A 86 16.30 -20.58 4.41
C GLU A 86 15.30 -21.28 3.47
N ASN A 87 14.70 -20.55 2.53
CA ASN A 87 13.78 -21.15 1.55
C ASN A 87 14.48 -22.11 0.56
N ARG A 88 15.78 -21.94 0.31
CA ARG A 88 16.56 -22.87 -0.52
C ARG A 88 16.81 -24.21 0.17
N ASN A 89 17.02 -24.21 1.48
CA ASN A 89 17.29 -25.42 2.25
C ASN A 89 16.03 -26.26 2.51
N ASN A 90 14.83 -25.72 2.27
CA ASN A 90 13.55 -26.44 2.40
C ASN A 90 13.10 -27.09 1.07
N LEU A 91 13.92 -27.00 0.03
CA LEU A 91 13.69 -27.58 -1.31
C LEU A 91 14.74 -28.66 -1.67
N GLU A 92 15.64 -28.99 -0.75
CA GLU A 92 16.50 -30.19 -0.77
C GLU A 92 15.94 -31.25 0.19
#